data_AF-A0A507EE46-F1
#
_entry.id   AF-A0A507EE46-F1
#
_cell.length_a   1.000
_cell.length_b   1.000
_cell.length_c   1.000
_cell.angle_alpha   90.00
_cell.angle_beta   90.00
_cell.angle_gamma   90.00
#
_symmetry.space_group_name_H-M   'P 1'
#
loop_
_entity.id
_entity.type
_entity.pdbx_description
1 polymer ?
#
loop_
_entity_poly.entity_id
_entity_poly.type
_entity_poly.pdbx_seq_one_letter_code
_entity_poly.pdbx_strand_id
1 'polypeptide(L)'
;MSLLCFADLKVAPSQRDMFTDNCLQLRKDSLTVEVIFGKARAMSHSPVHVPVGPDAVDMPPSTSDHQPLLPRAAERAREVTRSNWDDFKEFINRGKVVDLAVGIVIGAGFSSIVSSLVDDLLSPVLSLIVGNQLENAFVVLKPPDMDSEACKQHEAFCVDPKTPQQAHAVGAITFNYGHFIQRIINFFLIAFILFFLIKAYAQLLHKGSKFLKRYRDCPWCLEEIPEKARKCKYCGSEVAPLNRGVEVAVDRSPPGVAQ
;
A
#
# COMPACT_ATOMS: atom_id res chain seq x y z
N MET A 1 -17.78 22.60 19.51
CA MET A 1 -17.59 22.28 18.07
C MET A 1 -18.63 21.23 17.71
N SER A 2 -19.90 21.66 17.73
CA SER A 2 -21.09 20.79 17.83
C SER A 2 -22.04 20.97 16.66
N LEU A 3 -21.51 21.18 15.46
CA LEU A 3 -22.30 21.23 14.24
C LEU A 3 -21.60 20.38 13.18
N LEU A 4 -22.39 19.53 12.53
CA LEU A 4 -22.14 18.69 11.34
C LEU A 4 -22.51 17.20 11.57
N CYS A 5 -23.72 16.95 12.08
CA CYS A 5 -24.32 15.61 11.96
C CYS A 5 -25.82 15.65 11.62
N PHE A 6 -26.33 16.81 11.20
CA PHE A 6 -27.71 16.95 10.73
C PHE A 6 -27.69 17.68 9.38
N ALA A 7 -27.67 16.90 8.31
CA ALA A 7 -28.14 17.32 7.00
C ALA A 7 -29.01 16.19 6.44
N ASP A 8 -30.24 16.57 6.08
CA ASP A 8 -31.34 15.85 5.46
C ASP A 8 -31.06 14.50 4.78
N LEU A 9 -31.70 13.44 5.28
CA LEU A 9 -32.37 12.49 4.40
C LEU A 9 -33.68 12.01 5.03
N LYS A 10 -34.76 12.20 4.27
CA LYS A 10 -36.14 11.85 4.58
C LYS A 10 -36.29 10.32 4.43
N VAL A 11 -36.23 9.59 5.53
CA VAL A 11 -36.31 8.11 5.54
C VAL A 11 -37.42 7.61 6.49
N ALA A 12 -38.18 6.63 6.01
CA ALA A 12 -39.37 6.02 6.60
C ALA A 12 -39.11 5.34 7.97
N PRO A 13 -40.15 5.15 8.82
CA PRO A 13 -39.98 4.91 10.26
C PRO A 13 -39.50 3.51 10.69
N SER A 14 -39.28 2.52 9.81
CA SER A 14 -38.93 1.14 10.19
C SER A 14 -37.44 0.77 10.16
N GLN A 15 -36.53 1.71 9.83
CA GLN A 15 -35.07 1.47 9.76
C GLN A 15 -34.28 2.25 10.82
N ARG A 16 -34.97 2.87 11.78
CA ARG A 16 -34.38 3.72 12.82
C ARG A 16 -33.61 2.92 13.87
N ASP A 17 -33.97 1.66 14.07
CA ASP A 17 -33.44 0.85 15.17
C ASP A 17 -32.06 0.26 14.82
N MET A 18 -31.79 -0.06 13.56
CA MET A 18 -30.50 -0.65 13.14
C MET A 18 -29.34 0.35 13.09
N PHE A 19 -29.63 1.64 12.85
CA PHE A 19 -28.60 2.70 12.82
C PHE A 19 -28.25 3.24 14.22
N THR A 20 -29.18 3.14 15.18
CA THR A 20 -28.94 3.59 16.57
C THR A 20 -27.95 2.65 17.28
N ASP A 21 -28.00 1.34 16.98
CA ASP A 21 -27.09 0.36 17.57
C ASP A 21 -25.66 0.50 17.04
N ASN A 22 -25.46 0.77 15.75
CA ASN A 22 -24.12 0.88 15.16
C ASN A 22 -23.36 2.16 15.56
N CYS A 23 -24.07 3.26 15.83
CA CYS A 23 -23.47 4.47 16.42
C CYS A 23 -23.12 4.30 17.91
N LEU A 24 -23.86 3.45 18.64
CA LEU A 24 -23.56 3.11 20.03
C LEU A 24 -22.38 2.12 20.14
N GLN A 25 -22.22 1.24 19.15
CA GLN A 25 -21.07 0.32 19.03
C GLN A 25 -19.75 1.08 18.84
N LEU A 26 -19.69 2.04 17.90
CA LEU A 26 -18.48 2.82 17.63
C LEU A 26 -18.08 3.75 18.80
N ARG A 27 -19.02 4.07 19.71
CA ARG A 27 -18.73 4.81 20.96
C ARG A 27 -18.11 3.91 22.04
N LYS A 28 -18.46 2.62 22.10
CA LYS A 28 -17.90 1.67 23.08
C LYS A 28 -16.47 1.25 22.73
N ASP A 29 -16.14 1.20 21.44
CA ASP A 29 -14.80 0.77 21.00
C ASP A 29 -13.77 1.90 21.03
N SER A 30 -14.19 3.17 21.02
CA SER A 30 -13.29 4.32 21.18
C SER A 30 -13.04 4.72 22.63
N LEU A 31 -13.87 4.27 23.60
CA LEU A 31 -13.75 4.63 25.02
C LEU A 31 -12.97 3.61 25.85
N THR A 32 -12.56 2.49 25.27
CA THR A 32 -11.82 1.41 25.94
C THR A 32 -10.29 1.53 25.82
N VAL A 33 -9.77 2.57 25.17
CA VAL A 33 -8.31 2.79 25.05
C VAL A 33 -7.76 3.86 26.01
N GLU A 34 -8.62 4.65 26.68
CA GLU A 34 -8.16 5.73 27.58
C GLU A 34 -8.28 5.45 29.09
N VAL A 35 -8.63 4.23 29.53
CA VAL A 35 -8.73 3.93 30.96
C VAL A 35 -8.07 2.60 31.34
N ILE A 36 -6.77 2.45 31.04
CA ILE A 36 -5.90 1.50 31.74
C ILE A 36 -4.60 2.22 32.14
N PHE A 37 -4.71 3.17 33.07
CA PHE A 37 -3.58 3.56 33.93
C PHE A 37 -4.07 3.66 35.38
N GLY A 38 -4.33 2.50 35.95
CA GLY A 38 -4.38 2.27 37.39
C GLY A 38 -3.29 1.29 37.79
N LYS A 39 -2.22 1.77 38.44
CA LYS A 39 -1.32 0.97 39.28
C LYS A 39 -0.66 1.97 40.25
N ALA A 40 -1.08 2.04 41.52
CA ALA A 40 -0.81 1.08 42.60
C ALA A 40 0.70 0.92 42.89
N ARG A 41 1.08 1.57 43.99
CA ARG A 41 1.88 1.09 45.13
C ARG A 41 3.34 0.68 44.89
N ALA A 42 4.20 1.41 45.60
CA ALA A 42 5.59 1.10 45.92
C ALA A 42 5.77 -0.33 46.45
N MET A 43 6.76 -1.05 45.93
CA MET A 43 7.38 -2.20 46.57
C MET A 43 8.90 -2.13 46.39
N SER A 44 9.55 -2.01 47.53
CA SER A 44 10.99 -2.07 47.78
C SER A 44 11.58 -3.41 47.34
N HIS A 45 12.70 -3.38 46.62
CA HIS A 45 13.66 -4.48 46.63
C HIS A 45 15.10 -3.96 46.69
N SER A 46 15.87 -4.64 47.54
CA SER A 46 17.24 -4.40 48.03
C SER A 46 18.31 -4.16 46.96
N PRO A 47 19.44 -3.54 47.35
CA PRO A 47 20.53 -3.21 46.43
C PRO A 47 21.36 -4.45 46.07
N VAL A 48 21.62 -4.65 44.78
CA VAL A 48 22.67 -5.53 44.30
C VAL A 48 23.98 -4.74 44.28
N HIS A 49 24.91 -5.14 45.15
CA HIS A 49 26.29 -4.69 45.12
C HIS A 49 27.02 -5.28 43.90
N VAL A 50 27.73 -4.44 43.15
CA VAL A 50 28.79 -4.87 42.24
C VAL A 50 30.11 -4.28 42.75
N PRO A 51 31.13 -5.10 43.04
CA PRO A 51 32.44 -4.61 43.46
C PRO A 51 33.22 -4.06 42.26
N VAL A 52 33.78 -2.87 42.42
CA VAL A 52 34.75 -2.28 41.48
C VAL A 52 36.13 -2.77 41.89
N GLY A 53 36.78 -3.53 41.00
CA GLY A 53 38.18 -3.91 41.14
C GLY A 53 39.11 -2.69 40.97
N PRO A 54 40.27 -2.68 41.64
CA PRO A 54 41.22 -1.59 41.55
C PRO A 54 41.99 -1.72 40.24
N ASP A 55 42.21 -0.62 39.53
CA ASP A 55 43.52 -0.29 38.98
C ASP A 55 43.49 1.17 38.53
N ALA A 56 44.12 1.99 39.36
CA ALA A 56 44.43 3.37 39.10
C ALA A 56 45.57 3.43 38.08
N VAL A 57 45.38 4.21 37.02
CA VAL A 57 46.52 4.79 36.28
C VAL A 57 46.20 6.27 36.01
N ASP A 58 47.23 7.07 36.26
CA ASP A 58 47.30 8.49 36.57
C ASP A 58 46.56 9.48 35.66
N MET A 59 45.97 10.51 36.29
CA MET A 59 45.49 11.75 35.67
C MET A 59 46.28 12.93 36.27
N PRO A 60 47.07 13.70 35.49
CA PRO A 60 47.74 14.91 35.96
C PRO A 60 46.80 16.14 35.99
N PRO A 61 47.20 17.25 36.64
CA PRO A 61 46.32 18.04 37.50
C PRO A 61 45.54 19.15 36.80
N SER A 62 44.52 19.58 37.52
CA SER A 62 43.59 20.69 37.29
C SER A 62 44.22 21.99 36.81
N THR A 63 43.64 22.56 35.75
CA THR A 63 43.51 24.02 35.66
C THR A 63 42.03 24.36 35.55
N SER A 64 41.61 25.08 36.57
CA SER A 64 40.31 25.69 36.81
C SER A 64 39.79 26.47 35.61
N ASP A 65 38.56 26.20 35.21
CA ASP A 65 37.60 27.26 34.94
C ASP A 65 36.21 26.79 35.33
N HIS A 66 35.66 27.46 36.34
CA HIS A 66 34.29 27.27 36.79
C HIS A 66 33.35 27.93 35.79
N GLN A 67 32.59 27.12 35.03
CA GLN A 67 31.36 27.58 34.40
C GLN A 67 30.28 26.50 34.55
N PRO A 68 29.02 26.91 34.82
CA PRO A 68 28.17 26.25 35.80
C PRO A 68 27.51 24.97 35.30
N LEU A 69 27.27 24.10 36.26
CA LEU A 69 26.46 22.90 36.15
C LEU A 69 24.99 23.25 35.89
N LEU A 70 24.52 23.01 34.65
CA LEU A 70 23.27 22.33 34.24
C LEU A 70 22.84 22.82 32.82
N PRO A 71 22.24 21.98 31.94
CA PRO A 71 21.60 20.69 32.25
C PRO A 71 21.88 19.59 31.20
N ARG A 72 22.72 18.60 31.55
CA ARG A 72 22.74 17.30 30.83
C ARG A 72 21.38 16.56 30.91
N ALA A 73 20.47 17.01 31.77
CA ALA A 73 19.08 16.55 31.82
C ALA A 73 18.18 17.20 30.77
N ALA A 74 18.45 18.44 30.33
CA ALA A 74 17.66 19.12 29.29
C ALA A 74 18.05 18.69 27.88
N GLU A 75 19.29 18.24 27.69
CA GLU A 75 19.72 17.62 26.43
C GLU A 75 19.07 16.25 26.24
N ARG A 76 18.93 15.43 27.31
CA ARG A 76 18.20 14.14 27.26
C ARG A 76 16.69 14.30 27.07
N ALA A 77 16.11 15.42 27.50
CA ALA A 77 14.67 15.68 27.32
C ALA A 77 14.28 15.98 25.87
N ARG A 78 15.25 16.32 24.98
CA ARG A 78 14.99 16.53 23.55
C ARG A 78 14.94 15.24 22.74
N GLU A 79 15.49 14.13 23.24
CA GLU A 79 15.43 12.83 22.56
C GLU A 79 14.06 12.15 22.73
N VAL A 80 13.32 12.47 23.80
CA VAL A 80 12.01 11.84 24.11
C VAL A 80 10.86 12.46 23.30
N THR A 81 11.10 13.59 22.62
CA THR A 81 10.11 14.30 21.81
C THR A 81 10.53 14.43 20.35
N ARG A 82 11.19 13.41 19.76
CA ARG A 82 11.11 13.31 18.30
C ARG A 82 9.65 13.05 17.96
N SER A 83 9.08 13.98 17.19
CA SER A 83 7.73 13.82 16.69
C SER A 83 7.72 12.60 15.79
N ASN A 84 6.72 11.73 15.91
CA ASN A 84 6.50 10.61 14.98
C ASN A 84 6.52 11.07 13.50
N TRP A 85 6.26 12.36 13.26
CA TRP A 85 6.37 13.01 11.97
C TRP A 85 7.80 13.14 11.42
N ASP A 86 8.78 13.38 12.28
CA ASP A 86 10.18 13.50 11.90
C ASP A 86 10.74 12.12 11.55
N ASP A 87 10.38 11.09 12.32
CA ASP A 87 10.72 9.71 12.03
C ASP A 87 10.04 9.20 10.75
N PHE A 88 8.79 9.63 10.49
CA PHE A 88 8.09 9.33 9.24
C PHE A 88 8.71 10.00 8.02
N LYS A 89 9.12 11.28 8.12
CA LYS A 89 9.87 11.97 7.06
C LYS A 89 11.21 11.30 6.80
N GLU A 90 11.93 10.95 7.87
CA GLU A 90 13.22 10.27 7.79
C GLU A 90 13.07 8.85 7.21
N PHE A 91 11.92 8.20 7.37
CA PHE A 91 11.56 6.94 6.72
C PHE A 91 11.26 7.10 5.21
N ILE A 92 10.42 8.08 4.83
CA ILE A 92 10.10 8.38 3.42
C ILE A 92 11.36 8.76 2.64
N ASN A 93 12.25 9.55 3.27
CA ASN A 93 13.48 10.04 2.66
C ASN A 93 14.56 8.96 2.47
N ARG A 94 14.35 7.71 2.90
CA ARG A 94 15.27 6.58 2.62
C ARG A 94 15.31 6.17 1.13
N GLY A 95 14.67 6.95 0.25
CA GLY A 95 14.99 7.07 -1.17
C GLY A 95 14.39 6.02 -2.09
N LYS A 96 13.94 4.87 -1.58
CA LYS A 96 13.36 3.80 -2.41
C LYS A 96 11.88 3.54 -2.19
N VAL A 97 11.30 4.08 -1.11
CA VAL A 97 9.92 3.79 -0.71
C VAL A 97 8.92 4.61 -1.53
N VAL A 98 9.24 5.88 -1.83
CA VAL A 98 8.35 6.79 -2.53
C VAL A 98 8.08 6.34 -3.96
N ASP A 99 9.13 6.00 -4.71
CA ASP A 99 8.99 5.61 -6.11
C ASP A 99 8.18 4.31 -6.27
N LEU A 100 8.36 3.35 -5.35
CA LEU A 100 7.57 2.13 -5.32
C LEU A 100 6.11 2.43 -4.94
N ALA A 101 5.89 3.27 -3.93
CA ALA A 101 4.55 3.63 -3.46
C ALA A 101 3.75 4.35 -4.56
N VAL A 102 4.37 5.29 -5.26
CA VAL A 102 3.76 6.00 -6.39
C VAL A 102 3.40 5.03 -7.51
N GLY A 103 4.26 4.05 -7.81
CA GLY A 103 3.98 2.99 -8.78
C GLY A 103 2.74 2.15 -8.45
N ILE A 104 2.57 1.76 -7.18
CA ILE A 104 1.41 0.98 -6.72
C ILE A 104 0.11 1.79 -6.82
N VAL A 105 0.13 3.05 -6.39
CA VAL A 105 -1.06 3.92 -6.40
C VAL A 105 -1.50 4.20 -7.83
N ILE A 106 -0.57 4.55 -8.73
CA ILE A 106 -0.87 4.76 -10.15
C ILE A 106 -1.35 3.45 -10.80
N GLY A 107 -0.72 2.32 -10.46
CA GLY A 107 -1.13 0.99 -10.95
C GLY A 107 -2.56 0.63 -10.55
N ALA A 108 -2.93 0.86 -9.28
CA ALA A 108 -4.28 0.63 -8.79
C ALA A 108 -5.31 1.54 -9.46
N GLY A 109 -5.01 2.83 -9.60
CA GLY A 109 -5.87 3.79 -10.29
C GLY A 109 -6.08 3.43 -11.76
N PHE A 110 -5.00 3.09 -12.48
CA PHE A 110 -5.07 2.70 -13.88
C PHE A 110 -5.85 1.40 -14.09
N SER A 111 -5.64 0.39 -13.23
CA SER A 111 -6.39 -0.87 -13.30
C SER A 111 -7.89 -0.66 -13.11
N SER A 112 -8.29 0.28 -12.25
CA SER A 112 -9.71 0.64 -12.05
C SER A 112 -10.32 1.26 -13.31
N ILE A 113 -9.62 2.20 -13.96
CA ILE A 113 -10.08 2.82 -15.22
C ILE A 113 -10.29 1.78 -16.32
N VAL A 114 -9.34 0.85 -16.47
CA VAL A 114 -9.45 -0.23 -17.47
C VAL A 114 -10.59 -1.18 -17.12
N SER A 115 -10.79 -1.50 -15.83
CA SER A 115 -11.89 -2.37 -15.39
C SER A 115 -13.25 -1.74 -15.65
N SER A 116 -13.44 -0.45 -15.34
CA SER A 116 -14.69 0.27 -15.66
C SER A 116 -14.94 0.35 -17.17
N LEU A 117 -13.91 0.53 -17.99
CA LEU A 117 -14.08 0.50 -19.45
C LEU A 117 -14.58 -0.87 -19.95
N VAL A 118 -14.10 -1.95 -19.35
CA VAL A 118 -14.52 -3.32 -19.71
C VAL A 118 -15.91 -3.63 -19.17
N ASP A 119 -16.17 -3.33 -17.91
CA ASP A 119 -17.40 -3.68 -17.21
C ASP A 119 -18.58 -2.78 -17.64
N ASP A 120 -18.36 -1.47 -17.82
CA ASP A 120 -19.44 -0.50 -18.10
C ASP A 120 -19.68 -0.28 -19.60
N LEU A 121 -18.65 -0.40 -20.44
CA LEU A 121 -18.78 -0.15 -21.89
C LEU A 121 -18.78 -1.44 -22.71
N LEU A 122 -17.82 -2.33 -22.50
CA LEU A 122 -17.69 -3.51 -23.37
C LEU A 122 -18.65 -4.62 -23.00
N SER A 123 -18.84 -4.91 -21.71
CA SER A 123 -19.69 -6.02 -21.27
C SER A 123 -21.16 -5.83 -21.70
N PRO A 124 -21.79 -4.64 -21.61
CA PRO A 124 -23.13 -4.43 -22.15
C PRO A 124 -23.21 -4.58 -23.67
N VAL A 125 -22.21 -4.09 -24.41
CA VAL A 125 -22.15 -4.23 -25.89
C VAL A 125 -22.00 -5.69 -26.29
N LEU A 126 -21.15 -6.45 -25.61
CA LEU A 126 -20.98 -7.88 -25.83
C LEU A 126 -22.24 -8.67 -25.46
N SER A 127 -22.91 -8.27 -24.37
CA SER A 127 -24.18 -8.89 -23.96
C SER A 127 -25.28 -8.71 -25.01
N LEU A 128 -25.36 -7.55 -25.67
CA LEU A 128 -26.32 -7.31 -26.75
C LEU A 128 -26.05 -8.17 -27.99
N ILE A 129 -24.78 -8.48 -28.28
CA ILE A 129 -24.40 -9.30 -29.44
C ILE A 129 -24.62 -10.79 -29.17
N VAL A 130 -24.26 -11.27 -27.97
CA VAL A 130 -24.40 -12.67 -27.56
C VAL A 130 -25.84 -13.00 -27.12
N GLY A 131 -26.65 -11.98 -26.83
CA GLY A 131 -28.07 -12.08 -26.52
C GLY A 131 -28.37 -12.41 -25.06
N ASN A 132 -27.37 -12.79 -24.26
CA ASN A 132 -27.52 -13.13 -22.84
C ASN A 132 -26.42 -12.49 -22.00
N GLN A 133 -26.77 -11.97 -20.82
CA GLN A 133 -25.80 -11.65 -19.77
C GLN A 133 -25.16 -12.97 -19.32
N LEU A 134 -23.91 -13.24 -19.73
CA LEU A 134 -23.22 -14.47 -19.34
C LEU A 134 -23.17 -14.62 -17.81
N GLU A 135 -23.13 -13.51 -17.08
CA GLU A 135 -23.18 -13.45 -15.61
C GLU A 135 -24.44 -14.09 -15.01
N ASN A 136 -25.58 -14.03 -15.71
CA ASN A 136 -26.86 -14.58 -15.27
C ASN A 136 -27.04 -16.05 -15.66
N ALA A 137 -26.03 -16.69 -16.25
CA ALA A 137 -26.07 -18.12 -16.56
C ALA A 137 -25.78 -18.92 -15.27
N PHE A 138 -26.82 -19.49 -14.69
CA PHE A 138 -26.70 -20.35 -13.51
C PHE A 138 -27.60 -21.58 -13.60
N VAL A 139 -27.22 -22.64 -12.89
CA VAL A 139 -28.01 -23.86 -12.73
C VAL A 139 -28.38 -24.01 -11.27
N VAL A 140 -29.66 -24.19 -10.96
CA VAL A 140 -30.14 -24.47 -9.61
C VAL A 140 -29.94 -25.95 -9.30
N LEU A 141 -29.11 -26.28 -8.31
CA LEU A 141 -28.84 -27.66 -7.88
C LEU A 141 -29.86 -28.14 -6.86
N LYS A 142 -30.24 -27.25 -5.94
CA LYS A 142 -31.31 -27.51 -4.97
C LYS A 142 -32.33 -26.37 -5.03
N PRO A 143 -33.61 -26.66 -5.32
CA PRO A 143 -34.66 -25.65 -5.28
C PRO A 143 -34.86 -25.12 -3.85
N PRO A 144 -35.32 -23.88 -3.71
CA PRO A 144 -35.59 -23.29 -2.40
C PRO A 144 -36.76 -24.00 -1.73
N ASP A 145 -36.73 -24.10 -0.40
CA ASP A 145 -37.83 -24.66 0.37
C ASP A 145 -39.02 -23.67 0.36
N MET A 146 -40.16 -24.09 -0.19
CA MET A 146 -41.32 -23.22 -0.46
C MET A 146 -42.03 -22.70 0.81
N ASP A 147 -41.74 -23.31 1.95
CA ASP A 147 -42.23 -22.93 3.27
C ASP A 147 -41.32 -21.92 3.99
N SER A 148 -40.10 -21.71 3.48
CA SER A 148 -39.14 -20.74 4.02
C SER A 148 -39.70 -19.31 3.97
N GLU A 149 -39.44 -18.53 5.03
CA GLU A 149 -39.87 -17.12 5.11
C GLU A 149 -39.27 -16.29 3.96
N ALA A 150 -38.07 -16.65 3.51
CA ALA A 150 -37.39 -16.04 2.37
C ALA A 150 -38.19 -16.15 1.07
N CYS A 151 -38.92 -17.25 0.89
CA CYS A 151 -39.72 -17.45 -0.31
C CYS A 151 -41.08 -16.73 -0.27
N LYS A 152 -41.66 -16.61 0.93
CA LYS A 152 -42.92 -15.87 1.17
C LYS A 152 -42.76 -14.36 1.01
N GLN A 153 -41.60 -13.81 1.33
CA GLN A 153 -41.30 -12.39 1.12
C GLN A 153 -41.07 -12.01 -0.35
N HIS A 154 -40.73 -12.99 -1.19
CA HIS A 154 -40.28 -12.77 -2.56
C HIS A 154 -40.92 -13.78 -3.56
N GLU A 155 -42.25 -13.87 -3.53
CA GLU A 155 -43.04 -14.85 -4.30
C GLU A 155 -42.72 -14.85 -5.82
N ALA A 156 -42.42 -13.69 -6.41
CA ALA A 156 -42.10 -13.58 -7.84
C ALA A 156 -40.72 -14.15 -8.21
N PHE A 157 -39.76 -14.18 -7.29
CA PHE A 157 -38.39 -14.63 -7.54
C PHE A 157 -38.15 -16.10 -7.18
N CYS A 158 -39.08 -16.72 -6.45
CA CYS A 158 -39.01 -18.14 -6.10
C CYS A 158 -39.34 -19.09 -7.24
N VAL A 159 -40.20 -18.67 -8.17
CA VAL A 159 -40.65 -19.51 -9.28
C VAL A 159 -39.63 -19.46 -10.42
N ASP A 160 -39.15 -18.26 -10.76
CA ASP A 160 -38.17 -18.05 -11.83
C ASP A 160 -37.14 -16.97 -11.41
N PRO A 161 -36.06 -17.36 -10.71
CA PRO A 161 -34.98 -16.41 -10.42
C PRO A 161 -34.34 -15.98 -11.74
N LYS A 162 -34.28 -14.67 -12.02
CA LYS A 162 -33.63 -14.14 -13.23
C LYS A 162 -32.14 -13.86 -13.04
N THR A 163 -31.72 -13.68 -11.78
CA THR A 163 -30.32 -13.42 -11.44
C THR A 163 -29.84 -14.41 -10.38
N PRO A 164 -28.54 -14.76 -10.38
CA PRO A 164 -27.99 -15.68 -9.41
C PRO A 164 -28.11 -15.13 -7.98
N GLN A 165 -28.03 -13.81 -7.77
CA GLN A 165 -28.19 -13.20 -6.44
C GLN A 165 -29.60 -13.38 -5.88
N GLN A 166 -30.63 -13.34 -6.73
CA GLN A 166 -32.02 -13.59 -6.31
C GLN A 166 -32.21 -15.05 -5.88
N ALA A 167 -31.57 -15.99 -6.58
CA ALA A 167 -31.64 -17.40 -6.22
C ALA A 167 -30.99 -17.69 -4.85
N HIS A 168 -29.89 -17.02 -4.52
CA HIS A 168 -29.29 -17.11 -3.18
C HIS A 168 -30.16 -16.50 -2.09
N ALA A 169 -30.86 -15.41 -2.39
CA ALA A 169 -31.73 -14.74 -1.42
C ALA A 169 -32.91 -15.61 -0.96
N VAL A 170 -33.38 -16.52 -1.82
CA VAL A 170 -34.43 -17.49 -1.49
C VAL A 170 -33.90 -18.81 -0.92
N GLY A 171 -32.59 -18.92 -0.67
CA GLY A 171 -31.97 -20.13 -0.12
C GLY A 171 -31.77 -21.26 -1.14
N ALA A 172 -31.92 -20.98 -2.44
CA ALA A 172 -31.61 -21.97 -3.48
C ALA A 172 -30.09 -22.13 -3.62
N ILE A 173 -29.63 -23.37 -3.69
CA ILE A 173 -28.21 -23.66 -3.92
C ILE A 173 -27.98 -23.65 -5.43
N THR A 174 -27.28 -22.63 -5.93
CA THR A 174 -27.03 -22.43 -7.37
C THR A 174 -25.56 -22.58 -7.74
N PHE A 175 -25.31 -23.18 -8.89
CA PHE A 175 -24.01 -23.24 -9.54
C PHE A 175 -23.90 -22.13 -10.59
N ASN A 176 -23.22 -21.04 -10.23
CA ASN A 176 -23.13 -19.81 -11.03
C ASN A 176 -21.90 -19.80 -11.94
N TYR A 177 -21.88 -20.70 -12.94
CA TYR A 177 -20.78 -20.79 -13.91
C TYR A 177 -20.66 -19.53 -14.79
N GLY A 178 -21.76 -18.80 -14.96
CA GLY A 178 -21.81 -17.56 -15.71
C GLY A 178 -20.82 -16.50 -15.24
N HIS A 179 -20.76 -16.27 -13.92
CA HIS A 179 -19.78 -15.35 -13.34
C HIS A 179 -18.34 -15.79 -13.61
N PHE A 180 -18.04 -17.08 -13.56
CA PHE A 180 -16.69 -17.58 -13.81
C PHE A 180 -16.25 -17.34 -15.26
N ILE A 181 -17.11 -17.69 -16.22
CA ILE A 181 -16.84 -17.45 -17.65
C ILE A 181 -16.72 -15.96 -17.94
N GLN A 182 -17.56 -15.12 -17.32
CA GLN A 182 -17.43 -13.66 -17.44
C GLN A 182 -16.07 -13.17 -16.94
N ARG A 183 -15.58 -13.64 -15.79
CA ARG A 183 -14.25 -13.23 -15.28
C ARG A 183 -13.12 -13.65 -16.22
N ILE A 184 -13.22 -14.83 -16.84
CA ILE A 184 -12.25 -15.27 -17.85
C ILE A 184 -12.29 -14.35 -19.07
N ILE A 185 -13.47 -14.02 -19.58
CA ILE A 185 -13.63 -13.10 -20.71
C ILE A 185 -13.07 -11.72 -20.36
N ASN A 186 -13.40 -11.17 -19.18
CA ASN A 186 -12.90 -9.86 -18.74
C ASN A 186 -11.37 -9.86 -18.60
N PHE A 187 -10.76 -10.95 -18.11
CA PHE A 187 -9.31 -11.08 -18.06
C PHE A 187 -8.67 -10.96 -19.45
N PHE A 188 -9.20 -11.67 -20.45
CA PHE A 188 -8.69 -11.57 -21.83
C PHE A 188 -8.97 -10.21 -22.46
N LEU A 189 -10.13 -9.58 -22.18
CA LEU A 189 -10.46 -8.25 -22.66
C LEU A 189 -9.52 -7.18 -22.07
N ILE A 190 -9.28 -7.20 -20.76
CA ILE A 190 -8.35 -6.29 -20.10
C ILE A 190 -6.94 -6.45 -20.70
N ALA A 191 -6.48 -7.70 -20.88
CA ALA A 191 -5.18 -7.97 -21.50
C ALA A 191 -5.11 -7.43 -22.93
N PHE A 192 -6.17 -7.61 -23.72
CA PHE A 192 -6.27 -7.09 -25.09
C PHE A 192 -6.24 -5.56 -25.11
N ILE A 193 -7.08 -4.90 -24.31
CA ILE A 193 -7.14 -3.43 -24.25
C ILE A 193 -5.82 -2.86 -23.77
N LEU A 194 -5.20 -3.44 -22.74
CA LEU A 194 -3.92 -2.97 -22.22
C LEU A 194 -2.82 -3.07 -23.27
N PHE A 195 -2.79 -4.16 -24.04
CA PHE A 195 -1.87 -4.31 -25.17
C PHE A 195 -2.07 -3.22 -26.21
N PHE A 196 -3.32 -2.96 -26.63
CA PHE A 196 -3.61 -1.90 -27.59
C PHE A 196 -3.33 -0.50 -27.04
N LEU A 197 -3.60 -0.25 -25.76
CA LEU A 197 -3.34 1.02 -25.11
C LEU A 197 -1.85 1.30 -25.01
N ILE A 198 -1.05 0.32 -24.57
CA ILE A 198 0.41 0.45 -24.54
C ILE A 198 0.94 0.64 -25.96
N LYS A 199 0.41 -0.09 -26.95
CA LYS A 199 0.82 0.07 -28.36
C LYS A 199 0.45 1.44 -28.91
N ALA A 200 -0.74 1.96 -28.64
CA ALA A 200 -1.19 3.28 -29.05
C ALA A 200 -0.36 4.38 -28.39
N TYR A 201 -0.13 4.28 -27.08
CA TYR A 201 0.75 5.17 -26.33
C TYR A 201 2.18 5.14 -26.90
N ALA A 202 2.71 3.95 -27.13
CA ALA A 202 4.02 3.75 -27.74
C ALA A 202 4.05 4.35 -29.15
N GLN A 203 3.04 4.16 -29.99
CA GLN A 203 2.99 4.75 -31.33
C GLN A 203 2.90 6.28 -31.30
N LEU A 204 2.17 6.86 -30.35
CA LEU A 204 2.02 8.31 -30.19
C LEU A 204 3.28 8.97 -29.61
N LEU A 205 4.00 8.29 -28.72
CA LEU A 205 5.15 8.88 -28.00
C LEU A 205 6.53 8.34 -28.45
N HIS A 206 6.61 7.25 -29.21
CA HIS A 206 7.89 6.73 -29.73
C HIS A 206 8.49 7.51 -30.89
N LYS A 207 7.86 8.58 -31.35
CA LYS A 207 8.60 9.55 -32.17
C LYS A 207 9.68 10.33 -31.37
N GLY A 208 9.79 10.16 -30.05
CA GLY A 208 10.71 10.97 -29.22
C GLY A 208 11.42 10.34 -28.02
N SER A 209 11.32 9.05 -27.71
CA SER A 209 11.86 8.56 -26.42
C SER A 209 13.36 8.20 -26.44
N LYS A 210 14.22 9.24 -26.37
CA LYS A 210 15.61 9.16 -25.87
C LYS A 210 15.70 8.98 -24.33
N PHE A 211 14.62 8.52 -23.68
CA PHE A 211 14.36 8.97 -22.31
C PHE A 211 14.97 8.11 -21.18
N LEU A 212 15.24 6.81 -21.34
CA LEU A 212 15.92 6.07 -20.28
C LEU A 212 17.41 5.92 -20.60
N LYS A 213 18.14 7.05 -20.63
CA LYS A 213 19.59 7.00 -20.44
C LYS A 213 19.80 6.45 -19.03
N ARG A 214 20.17 5.18 -18.94
CA ARG A 214 20.54 4.59 -17.67
C ARG A 214 21.85 5.22 -17.19
N TYR A 215 21.90 5.52 -15.91
CA TYR A 215 23.06 6.08 -15.23
C TYR A 215 23.71 5.00 -14.36
N ARG A 216 25.02 5.12 -14.18
CA ARG A 216 25.84 4.30 -13.29
C ARG A 216 26.80 5.23 -12.55
N ASP A 217 27.28 4.79 -11.39
CA ASP A 217 28.31 5.53 -10.68
C ASP A 217 29.67 5.31 -11.36
N CYS A 218 30.44 6.39 -11.48
CA CYS A 218 31.81 6.34 -11.95
C CYS A 218 32.69 5.61 -10.91
N PRO A 219 33.49 4.60 -11.28
CA PRO A 219 34.35 3.88 -10.34
C PRO A 219 35.47 4.76 -9.74
N TRP A 220 35.78 5.89 -10.36
CA TRP A 220 36.87 6.78 -9.96
C TRP A 220 36.40 7.92 -9.04
N CYS A 221 35.30 8.58 -9.40
CA CYS A 221 34.82 9.78 -8.70
C CYS A 221 33.43 9.63 -8.08
N LEU A 222 32.81 8.46 -8.17
CA LEU A 222 31.46 8.15 -7.65
C LEU A 222 30.30 9.00 -8.17
N GLU A 223 30.55 9.85 -9.16
CA GLU A 223 29.51 10.69 -9.76
C GLU A 223 28.71 9.93 -10.84
N GLU A 224 27.43 10.27 -11.02
CA GLU A 224 26.52 9.62 -11.97
C GLU A 224 26.90 9.91 -13.43
N ILE A 225 27.19 8.86 -14.20
CA ILE A 225 27.53 8.91 -15.63
C ILE A 225 26.59 8.00 -16.43
N PRO A 226 26.27 8.33 -17.70
CA PRO A 226 25.46 7.44 -18.52
C PRO A 226 26.21 6.13 -18.82
N GLU A 227 25.52 4.98 -18.83
CA GLU A 227 26.12 3.64 -19.01
C GLU A 227 27.00 3.52 -20.27
N LYS A 228 26.68 4.29 -21.31
CA LYS A 228 27.37 4.30 -22.60
C LYS A 228 28.53 5.31 -22.68
N ALA A 229 28.82 6.05 -21.60
CA ALA A 229 29.95 6.96 -21.57
C ALA A 229 31.27 6.19 -21.69
N ARG A 230 32.20 6.73 -22.49
CA ARG A 230 33.60 6.26 -22.55
C ARG A 230 34.56 7.12 -21.72
N LYS A 231 34.14 8.34 -21.38
CA LYS A 231 34.86 9.28 -20.50
C LYS A 231 33.89 9.87 -19.49
N CYS A 232 34.33 9.95 -18.24
CA CYS A 232 33.59 10.65 -17.20
C CYS A 232 33.63 12.16 -17.45
N LYS A 233 32.48 12.85 -17.38
CA LYS A 233 32.39 14.31 -17.54
C LYS A 233 33.06 15.06 -16.39
N TYR A 234 33.08 14.47 -15.19
CA TYR A 234 33.51 15.14 -13.96
C TYR A 234 35.00 15.01 -13.71
N CYS A 235 35.54 13.79 -13.71
CA CYS A 235 36.98 13.55 -13.48
C CYS A 235 37.79 13.32 -14.75
N GLY A 236 37.16 13.23 -15.93
CA GLY A 236 37.86 13.04 -17.21
C GLY A 236 38.46 11.64 -17.41
N SER A 237 38.38 10.75 -16.41
CA SER A 237 38.92 9.39 -16.51
C SER A 237 38.16 8.56 -17.52
N GLU A 238 38.87 7.63 -18.14
CA GLU A 238 38.29 6.67 -19.06
C GLU A 238 37.53 5.60 -18.27
N VAL A 239 36.32 5.32 -18.73
CA VAL A 239 35.39 4.38 -18.11
C VAL A 239 34.92 3.40 -19.16
N ALA A 240 34.96 2.10 -18.82
CA ALA A 240 34.49 1.07 -19.74
C ALA A 240 32.97 1.23 -19.97
N PRO A 241 32.50 1.35 -21.22
CA PRO A 241 31.09 1.43 -21.51
C PRO A 241 30.44 0.07 -21.22
N LEU A 242 29.39 0.06 -20.40
CA LEU A 242 28.63 -1.17 -20.13
C LEU A 242 27.63 -1.36 -21.26
N ASN A 243 27.93 -2.28 -22.18
CA ASN A 243 26.94 -2.78 -23.12
C ASN A 243 26.16 -3.90 -22.43
N ARG A 244 24.83 -3.74 -22.41
CA ARG A 244 23.87 -4.64 -21.75
C ARG A 244 24.09 -6.07 -22.27
N GLY A 245 24.78 -6.91 -21.50
CA GLY A 245 25.17 -8.27 -21.88
C GLY A 245 26.42 -8.82 -21.17
N VAL A 246 27.21 -7.97 -20.52
CA VAL A 246 28.35 -8.41 -19.70
C VAL A 246 28.16 -7.86 -18.29
N GLU A 247 27.81 -8.72 -17.34
CA GLU A 247 27.95 -8.41 -15.92
C GLU A 247 29.44 -8.24 -15.63
N VAL A 248 29.90 -6.98 -15.59
CA VAL A 248 31.26 -6.68 -15.17
C VAL A 248 31.27 -6.80 -13.65
N ALA A 249 31.86 -7.89 -13.15
CA ALA A 249 32.27 -7.98 -11.76
C ALA A 249 33.08 -6.73 -11.42
N VAL A 250 32.58 -5.94 -10.47
CA VAL A 250 33.31 -4.78 -9.94
C VAL A 250 34.52 -5.33 -9.21
N ASP A 251 35.67 -5.37 -9.88
CA ASP A 251 36.94 -5.64 -9.22
C ASP A 251 37.22 -4.45 -8.27
N ARG A 252 37.19 -4.74 -6.97
CA ARG A 252 37.49 -3.78 -5.90
C ARG A 252 38.97 -3.81 -5.52
N SER A 253 39.86 -4.22 -6.43
CA SER A 253 41.28 -4.12 -6.17
C SER A 253 41.67 -2.63 -6.05
N PRO A 254 42.20 -2.17 -4.90
CA PRO A 254 42.64 -0.79 -4.73
C PRO A 254 43.77 -0.50 -5.73
N PRO A 255 43.91 0.75 -6.23
CA PRO A 255 45.00 1.11 -7.12
C PRO A 255 46.34 0.92 -6.37
N GLY A 256 46.97 -0.22 -6.65
CA GLY A 256 48.30 -0.56 -6.19
C GLY A 256 49.32 0.36 -6.85
N VAL A 257 49.84 1.26 -6.01
CA VAL A 257 51.16 1.89 -6.00
C VAL A 257 52.06 1.51 -7.18
N ALA A 258 52.40 2.53 -7.98
CA ALA A 258 53.45 2.50 -8.98
C ALA A 258 54.75 1.89 -8.43
N GLN A 259 55.37 1.02 -9.22
CA GLN A 259 56.81 0.76 -9.17
C GLN A 259 57.42 1.20 -10.50
#